data_AF-A0A6I5RCM7-F1
#
_entry.id   AF-A0A6I5RCM7-F1
#
_cell.length_a   1.000
_cell.length_b   1.000
_cell.length_c   1.000
_cell.angle_alpha   90.00
_cell.angle_beta   90.00
_cell.angle_gamma   90.00
#
_symmetry.space_group_name_H-M   'P 1'
#
loop_
_entity.id
_entity.type
_entity.pdbx_description
1 polymer ?
#
loop_
_entity_poly.entity_id
_entity_poly.type
_entity_poly.pdbx_seq_one_letter_code
_entity_poly.pdbx_strand_id
1 'polypeptide(L)'
;MQAVILAVVLLGVLWWWLGRKRWSFGQFGASGRGRSHAAKAIPAHLMRKLDRLTRDRRLSERLIERIEFNNPGRSRRWCVEKAIYDIQRDRRS
;
A
#
# COMPACT_ATOMS: atom_id res chain seq x y z
N MET A 1 -28.68 10.72 -11.87
CA MET A 1 -27.37 11.39 -12.08
C MET A 1 -26.76 11.88 -10.77
N GLN A 2 -27.48 12.66 -9.95
CA GLN A 2 -26.97 13.20 -8.67
C GLN A 2 -26.55 12.11 -7.65
N ALA A 3 -27.30 11.02 -7.54
CA ALA A 3 -26.97 9.92 -6.62
C ALA A 3 -25.62 9.22 -6.94
N VAL A 4 -25.23 9.17 -8.22
CA VAL A 4 -23.97 8.52 -8.64
C VAL A 4 -22.77 9.38 -8.24
N ILE A 5 -22.88 10.70 -8.40
CA ILE A 5 -21.83 11.66 -8.02
C ILE A 5 -21.60 11.61 -6.51
N LEU A 6 -22.67 11.56 -5.71
CA LEU A 6 -22.57 11.41 -4.26
C LEU A 6 -21.91 10.10 -3.84
N ALA A 7 -22.23 8.98 -4.52
CA ALA A 7 -21.61 7.70 -4.23
C ALA A 7 -20.10 7.71 -4.50
N VAL A 8 -19.65 8.32 -5.61
CA VAL A 8 -18.22 8.41 -5.97
C VAL A 8 -17.46 9.32 -5.00
N VAL A 9 -18.04 10.46 -4.61
CA VAL A 9 -17.43 11.37 -3.64
C VAL A 9 -17.33 10.72 -2.26
N LEU A 10 -18.39 10.03 -1.80
CA LEU A 10 -18.37 9.31 -0.52
C LEU A 10 -17.36 8.16 -0.51
N LEU A 11 -17.24 7.41 -1.62
CA LEU A 11 -16.22 6.37 -1.75
C LEU A 11 -14.81 6.96 -1.73
N GLY A 12 -14.58 8.10 -2.38
CA GLY A 12 -13.29 8.80 -2.37
C GLY A 12 -12.90 9.32 -0.98
N VAL A 13 -13.84 9.94 -0.27
CA VAL A 13 -13.64 10.42 1.10
C VAL A 13 -13.46 9.25 2.06
N LEU A 14 -14.21 8.15 1.89
CA LEU A 14 -14.05 6.93 2.68
C LEU A 14 -12.69 6.28 2.45
N TRP A 15 -12.21 6.23 1.19
CA TRP A 15 -10.86 5.74 0.86
C TRP A 15 -9.76 6.62 1.44
N TRP A 16 -9.93 7.94 1.37
CA TRP A 16 -9.01 8.91 1.96
C TRP A 16 -9.00 8.83 3.50
N TRP A 17 -10.17 8.65 4.12
CA TRP A 17 -10.33 8.52 5.56
C TRP A 17 -9.81 7.19 6.11
N LEU A 18 -10.01 6.08 5.39
CA LEU A 18 -9.39 4.79 5.67
C LEU A 18 -7.85 4.86 5.58
N GLY A 19 -7.32 5.70 4.67
CA GLY A 19 -5.88 5.98 4.59
C GLY A 19 -5.35 6.87 5.73
N ARG A 20 -6.22 7.62 6.40
CA ARG A 20 -5.85 8.56 7.47
C ARG A 20 -6.03 7.98 8.88
N LYS A 21 -6.82 6.91 9.06
CA LYS A 21 -7.26 6.46 10.40
C LYS A 21 -7.14 4.95 10.64
N ARG A 22 -5.96 4.34 10.42
CA ARG A 22 -5.33 3.34 11.33
C ARG A 22 -4.17 2.62 10.66
N TRP A 23 -2.97 3.00 11.08
CA TRP A 23 -1.88 2.13 11.52
C TRP A 23 -0.89 3.06 12.27
N SER A 24 -1.26 3.56 13.44
CA SER A 24 -0.84 2.93 14.71
C SER A 24 -1.06 1.42 14.76
N PHE A 25 -0.22 0.69 14.03
CA PHE A 25 0.19 -0.65 14.43
C PHE A 25 1.63 -0.46 14.91
N GLY A 26 1.74 -0.13 16.19
CA GLY A 26 3.01 -0.14 16.87
C GLY A 26 3.64 -1.53 16.78
N GLN A 27 4.97 -1.52 16.89
CA GLN A 27 5.81 -2.67 17.19
C GLN A 27 6.19 -3.53 15.98
N PHE A 28 7.22 -3.11 15.23
CA PHE A 28 8.36 -3.97 14.85
C PHE A 28 9.48 -3.09 14.23
N GLY A 29 10.45 -2.70 15.06
CA GLY A 29 11.75 -2.20 14.64
C GLY A 29 11.95 -0.68 14.69
N ALA A 30 11.87 -0.08 15.88
CA ALA A 30 12.40 1.26 16.13
C ALA A 30 13.52 1.18 17.19
N SER A 31 14.60 0.48 16.87
CA SER A 31 15.89 0.64 17.53
C SER A 31 16.90 1.04 16.47
N GLY A 32 17.38 2.30 16.54
CA GLY A 32 18.50 2.76 15.73
C GLY A 32 18.30 4.13 15.14
N ARG A 33 18.67 5.17 15.91
CA ARG A 33 19.25 6.39 15.35
C ARG A 33 20.45 6.00 14.47
N GLY A 34 20.53 6.56 13.27
CA GLY A 34 21.67 6.40 12.36
C GLY A 34 21.17 6.41 10.92
N ARG A 35 21.13 7.59 10.30
CA ARG A 35 22.10 8.01 9.29
C ARG A 35 22.08 7.16 8.01
N SER A 36 21.92 7.89 6.91
CA SER A 36 22.34 7.52 5.56
C SER A 36 21.37 6.64 4.77
N HIS A 37 20.58 7.28 3.90
CA HIS A 37 20.67 7.14 2.43
C HIS A 37 21.03 5.76 1.82
N ALA A 38 20.73 4.65 2.47
CA ALA A 38 20.78 3.34 1.85
C ALA A 38 19.47 3.16 1.08
N ALA A 39 19.59 3.11 -0.25
CA ALA A 39 18.53 2.71 -1.17
C ALA A 39 17.76 1.52 -0.55
N LYS A 40 16.57 1.81 -0.02
CA LYS A 40 15.87 0.94 0.93
C LYS A 40 15.28 -0.22 0.13
N ALA A 41 16.10 -1.24 -0.11
CA ALA A 41 15.73 -2.45 -0.82
C ALA A 41 14.43 -3.01 -0.23
N ILE A 42 13.50 -3.39 -1.11
CA ILE A 42 12.21 -3.94 -0.69
C ILE A 42 12.51 -5.25 0.05
N PRO A 43 11.94 -5.47 1.25
CA PRO A 43 12.13 -6.74 1.95
C PRO A 43 11.63 -7.90 1.08
N ALA A 44 12.51 -8.86 0.78
CA ALA A 44 12.20 -9.98 -0.12
C ALA A 44 10.99 -10.82 0.34
N HIS A 45 10.68 -10.82 1.64
CA HIS A 45 9.51 -11.52 2.17
C HIS A 45 8.18 -10.83 1.81
N LEU A 46 8.13 -9.49 1.79
CA LEU A 46 6.94 -8.73 1.38
C LEU A 46 6.69 -8.93 -0.10
N MET A 47 7.75 -8.85 -0.87
CA MET A 47 7.69 -9.03 -2.32
C MET A 47 7.19 -10.45 -2.67
N ARG A 48 7.76 -11.49 -2.04
CA ARG A 48 7.27 -12.88 -2.17
C ARG A 48 5.83 -13.06 -1.67
N LYS A 49 5.37 -12.27 -0.71
CA LYS A 49 3.98 -12.30 -0.25
C LYS A 49 3.06 -11.70 -1.32
N LEU A 50 3.44 -10.57 -1.91
CA LEU A 50 2.69 -9.94 -2.98
C LEU A 50 2.61 -10.87 -4.21
N ASP A 51 3.73 -11.47 -4.62
CA ASP A 51 3.75 -12.43 -5.74
C ASP A 51 2.87 -13.65 -5.49
N ARG A 52 2.79 -14.14 -4.25
CA ARG A 52 1.87 -15.22 -3.88
C ARG A 52 0.40 -14.79 -3.95
N LEU A 53 0.12 -13.52 -3.67
CA LEU A 53 -1.24 -12.98 -3.76
C LEU A 53 -1.64 -12.75 -5.21
N THR A 54 -0.78 -12.19 -6.04
CA THR A 54 -1.06 -11.92 -7.46
C THR A 54 -0.91 -13.15 -8.35
N ARG A 55 -0.15 -14.17 -7.91
CA ARG A 55 0.32 -15.32 -8.69
C ARG A 55 1.16 -14.96 -9.91
N ASP A 56 1.49 -13.68 -10.10
CA ASP A 56 2.27 -13.17 -11.22
C ASP A 56 3.17 -12.02 -10.75
N ARG A 57 4.47 -12.22 -10.93
CA ARG A 57 5.53 -11.26 -10.63
C ARG A 57 5.34 -9.93 -11.36
N ARG A 58 4.96 -9.97 -12.64
CA ARG A 58 4.78 -8.77 -13.48
C ARG A 58 3.55 -7.97 -13.06
N LEU A 59 2.51 -8.63 -12.54
CA LEU A 59 1.36 -7.95 -11.95
C LEU A 59 1.73 -7.28 -10.62
N SER A 60 2.53 -7.93 -9.78
CA SER A 60 3.01 -7.33 -8.53
C SER A 60 3.78 -6.03 -8.78
N GLU A 61 4.69 -6.03 -9.77
CA GLU A 61 5.51 -4.86 -10.10
C GLU A 61 4.66 -3.71 -10.64
N ARG A 62 3.78 -3.99 -11.61
CA ARG A 62 2.82 -2.99 -12.13
C ARG A 62 1.93 -2.40 -11.04
N LEU A 63 1.51 -3.22 -10.08
CA LEU A 63 0.68 -2.77 -8.97
C LEU A 63 1.46 -1.83 -8.04
N ILE A 64 2.72 -2.16 -7.74
CA ILE A 64 3.60 -1.29 -6.94
C ILE A 64 3.82 0.03 -7.66
N GLU A 65 4.15 0.01 -8.95
CA GLU A 65 4.37 1.21 -9.77
C GLU A 65 3.14 2.11 -9.81
N ARG A 66 1.95 1.53 -9.99
CA ARG A 66 0.70 2.28 -9.97
C ARG A 66 0.44 2.93 -8.61
N ILE A 67 0.74 2.24 -7.51
CA ILE A 67 0.57 2.79 -6.16
C ILE A 67 1.60 3.89 -5.90
N GLU A 68 2.84 3.71 -6.34
CA GLU A 68 3.92 4.69 -6.24
C GLU A 68 3.60 5.97 -7.01
N PHE A 69 3.12 5.83 -8.25
CA PHE A 69 2.67 6.95 -9.08
C PHE A 69 1.54 7.76 -8.41
N ASN A 70 0.58 7.08 -7.81
CA ASN A 70 -0.55 7.72 -7.12
C ASN A 70 -0.21 8.28 -5.73
N ASN A 71 0.97 7.96 -5.18
CA ASN A 71 1.36 8.34 -3.83
C ASN A 71 2.79 8.91 -3.82
N PRO A 72 3.01 10.06 -4.49
CA PRO A 72 4.30 10.71 -4.50
C PRO A 72 4.75 11.05 -3.06
N GLY A 73 6.00 10.75 -2.73
CA GLY A 73 6.57 10.95 -1.39
C GLY A 73 6.39 9.77 -0.43
N ARG A 74 5.74 8.68 -0.84
CA ARG A 74 5.75 7.42 -0.08
C ARG A 74 6.92 6.53 -0.49
N SER A 75 7.47 5.80 0.48
CA SER A 75 8.53 4.84 0.20
C SER A 75 8.00 3.65 -0.60
N ARG A 76 8.80 3.08 -1.51
CA ARG A 76 8.44 1.88 -2.26
C ARG A 76 8.02 0.69 -1.39
N ARG A 77 8.59 0.56 -0.19
CA ARG A 77 8.14 -0.40 0.83
C ARG A 77 6.69 -0.20 1.23
N TRP A 78 6.28 1.05 1.50
CA TRP A 78 4.90 1.40 1.80
C TRP A 78 3.98 1.02 0.64
N CYS A 79 4.41 1.23 -0.61
CA CYS A 79 3.62 0.84 -1.79
C CYS A 79 3.37 -0.67 -1.86
N VAL A 80 4.38 -1.49 -1.54
CA VAL A 80 4.25 -2.96 -1.48
C VAL A 80 3.29 -3.39 -0.35
N GLU A 81 3.45 -2.80 0.84
CA GLU A 81 2.56 -3.09 1.98
C GLU A 81 1.11 -2.71 1.66
N LYS A 82 0.90 -1.57 1.00
CA LYS A 82 -0.41 -1.10 0.54
C LYS A 82 -1.02 -2.05 -0.49
N ALA A 83 -0.23 -2.52 -1.47
CA ALA A 83 -0.66 -3.50 -2.47
C ALA A 83 -1.18 -4.80 -1.81
N ILE A 84 -0.43 -5.32 -0.83
CA ILE A 84 -0.80 -6.51 -0.09
C ILE A 84 -2.12 -6.28 0.66
N TYR A 85 -2.24 -5.15 1.34
CA TYR A 85 -3.44 -4.80 2.09
C TYR A 85 -4.67 -4.70 1.19
N ASP A 86 -4.57 -4.04 0.04
CA ASP A 86 -5.68 -3.85 -0.88
C ASP A 86 -6.18 -5.21 -1.41
N ILE A 87 -5.29 -6.12 -1.83
CA ILE A 87 -5.70 -7.48 -2.26
C ILE A 87 -6.33 -8.28 -1.10
N GLN A 88 -5.76 -8.19 0.11
CA GLN A 88 -6.31 -8.89 1.28
C GLN A 88 -7.65 -8.32 1.74
N ARG A 89 -7.93 -7.05 1.46
CA ARG A 89 -9.22 -6.42 1.72
C ARG A 89 -10.24 -6.93 0.72
N ASP A 90 -9.91 -6.91 -0.57
CA ASP A 90 -10.82 -7.32 -1.66
C ASP A 90 -11.16 -8.83 -1.60
N ARG A 91 -10.34 -9.65 -0.95
CA ARG A 91 -10.64 -11.07 -0.68
C ARG A 91 -11.52 -11.33 0.53
N ARG A 92 -11.71 -10.33 1.40
CA ARG A 92 -12.52 -10.44 2.62
C ARG A 92 -13.93 -9.89 2.47
N SER A 93 -14.17 -9.11 1.42
CA SER A 93 -15.48 -8.66 0.95
C SER A 93 -16.12 -9.69 0.03
#